data_AF-A0ZT23-F1
#
_entry.id   AF-A0ZT23-F1
#
_cell.length_a   1.000
_cell.length_b   1.000
_cell.length_c   1.000
_cell.angle_alpha   90.00
_cell.angle_beta   90.00
_cell.angle_gamma   90.00
#
_symmetry.space_group_name_H-M   'P 1'
#
loop_
_entity.id
_entity.type
_entity.pdbx_description
1 polymer ?
#
loop_
_entity_poly.entity_id
_entity_poly.type
_entity_poly.pdbx_seq_one_letter_code
_entity_poly.pdbx_strand_id
1 'polypeptide(L)'
;MEERAQHCLSRLLDNSALKQQELPIHRLYFTARRVLFVFFATGIFCLCMGIILILSARSTQEIEINYTRICANCAKLQENASNFDKECTCSIPFYLSGKMMGNVYMYYKLYGFYQNLYLYIRSRSNRQLVGKDVKVRLNLIWYNTLFLFLNQVDFSV
;
A
#
# COMPACT_ATOMS: atom_id res chain seq x y z
N MET A 1 1.20 72.91 10.65
CA MET A 1 1.51 72.56 9.24
C MET A 1 1.96 71.09 9.08
N GLU A 2 1.79 70.25 10.11
CA GLU A 2 2.40 68.91 10.19
C GLU A 2 1.42 67.77 9.81
N GLU A 3 0.10 68.01 9.91
CA GLU A 3 -0.94 67.01 9.62
C GLU A 3 -1.04 66.59 8.13
N ARG A 4 -0.60 67.45 7.19
CA ARG A 4 -0.60 67.09 5.75
C ARG A 4 0.48 66.06 5.39
N ALA A 5 1.56 65.96 6.18
CA ALA A 5 2.63 65.01 5.93
C ALA A 5 2.22 63.57 6.28
N GLN A 6 1.49 63.38 7.38
CA GLN A 6 0.98 62.06 7.81
C GLN A 6 -0.12 61.51 6.90
N HIS A 7 -0.97 62.36 6.31
CA HIS A 7 -2.00 61.92 5.35
C HIS A 7 -1.37 61.42 4.03
N CYS A 8 -0.23 61.98 3.60
CA CYS A 8 0.48 61.46 2.42
C CYS A 8 1.14 60.10 2.67
N LEU A 9 1.60 59.83 3.90
CA LEU A 9 2.24 58.56 4.25
C LEU A 9 1.24 57.39 4.36
N SER A 10 0.00 57.65 4.78
CA SER A 10 -1.02 56.59 4.99
C SER A 10 -1.63 56.01 3.70
N ARG A 11 -1.51 56.72 2.58
CA ARG A 11 -1.93 56.23 1.24
C ARG A 11 -0.81 55.53 0.48
N LEU A 12 0.41 55.55 1.01
CA LEU A 12 1.57 54.92 0.39
C LEU A 12 1.47 53.42 0.64
N LEU A 13 1.43 52.62 -0.44
CA LEU A 13 1.40 51.17 -0.34
C LEU A 13 2.61 50.67 0.44
N ASP A 14 2.38 49.71 1.35
CA ASP A 14 3.44 49.07 2.11
C ASP A 14 4.52 48.51 1.17
N ASN A 15 5.75 49.00 1.32
CA ASN A 15 6.88 48.72 0.45
C ASN A 15 7.67 47.49 0.89
N SER A 16 7.00 46.53 1.53
CA SER A 16 7.61 45.27 1.94
C SER A 16 7.83 44.35 0.72
N ALA A 17 9.00 43.71 0.67
CA ALA A 17 9.42 42.86 -0.48
C ALA A 17 8.41 41.74 -0.82
N LEU A 18 7.65 41.25 0.17
CA LEU A 18 6.58 40.28 -0.06
C LEU A 18 5.41 40.89 -0.85
N LYS A 19 4.98 42.11 -0.50
CA LYS A 19 3.88 42.82 -1.18
C LYS A 19 4.30 43.31 -2.56
N GLN A 20 5.57 43.70 -2.70
CA GLN A 20 6.15 44.12 -3.97
C GLN A 20 6.55 42.95 -4.88
N GLN A 21 6.42 41.70 -4.41
CA GLN A 21 6.89 40.50 -5.12
C GLN A 21 8.39 40.54 -5.48
N GLU A 22 9.19 41.24 -4.68
CA GLU A 22 10.65 41.39 -4.81
C GLU A 22 11.39 40.42 -3.89
N LEU A 23 10.77 39.30 -3.52
CA LEU A 23 11.48 38.25 -2.80
C LEU A 23 12.66 37.75 -3.65
N PRO A 24 13.84 37.56 -3.04
CA PRO A 24 15.01 37.10 -3.76
C PRO A 24 14.71 35.73 -4.37
N ILE A 25 14.65 35.66 -5.70
CA ILE A 25 14.39 34.42 -6.42
C ILE A 25 15.66 33.91 -7.09
N HIS A 26 15.98 32.64 -6.86
CA HIS A 26 17.06 31.98 -7.58
C HIS A 26 16.56 31.60 -8.97
N ARG A 27 16.96 32.35 -10.00
CA ARG A 27 16.65 32.02 -11.40
C ARG A 27 17.57 30.92 -11.89
N LEU A 28 17.08 29.70 -11.93
CA LEU A 28 17.84 28.57 -12.45
C LEU A 28 17.82 28.58 -13.98
N TYR A 29 18.98 28.85 -14.60
CA TYR A 29 19.15 28.71 -16.04
C TYR A 29 19.66 27.32 -16.40
N PHE A 30 18.96 26.66 -17.32
CA PHE A 30 19.34 25.36 -17.85
C PHE A 30 20.06 25.54 -19.19
N THR A 31 21.39 25.67 -19.13
CA THR A 31 22.22 25.56 -20.34
C THR A 31 22.30 24.10 -20.77
N ALA A 32 22.26 23.81 -22.07
CA ALA A 32 22.36 22.45 -22.61
C ALA A 32 23.55 21.66 -22.02
N ARG A 33 24.70 22.33 -21.85
CA ARG A 33 25.89 21.75 -21.20
C ARG A 33 25.63 21.32 -19.75
N ARG A 34 24.97 22.15 -18.94
CA ARG A 34 24.66 21.84 -17.53
C ARG A 34 23.69 20.67 -17.44
N VAL A 35 22.65 20.69 -18.26
CA VAL A 35 21.64 19.63 -18.34
C VAL A 35 22.28 18.30 -18.74
N LEU A 36 23.19 18.31 -19.72
CA LEU A 36 23.93 17.13 -20.14
C LEU A 36 24.74 16.51 -19.00
N PHE A 37 25.47 17.32 -18.22
CA PHE A 37 26.21 16.83 -17.05
C PHE A 37 25.30 16.22 -15.98
N VAL A 38 24.15 16.86 -15.69
CA VAL A 38 23.17 16.32 -14.74
C VAL A 38 22.64 14.97 -15.21
N PHE A 39 22.25 14.85 -16.49
CA PHE A 39 21.77 13.58 -17.03
C PHE A 39 22.83 12.47 -16.97
N PHE A 40 24.10 12.77 -17.30
CA PHE A 40 25.17 11.78 -17.17
C PHE A 40 25.40 11.35 -15.71
N ALA A 41 25.40 12.29 -14.76
CA ALA A 41 25.58 11.99 -13.34
C ALA A 41 24.42 11.13 -12.80
N THR A 42 23.17 11.50 -13.09
CA THR A 42 21.99 10.71 -12.71
C THR A 42 21.99 9.35 -13.40
N GLY A 43 22.40 9.27 -14.67
CA GLY A 43 22.51 8.00 -15.40
C GLY A 43 23.51 7.04 -14.75
N ILE A 44 24.73 7.50 -14.43
CA ILE A 44 25.74 6.69 -13.74
C ILE A 44 25.22 6.23 -12.37
N PHE A 45 24.60 7.13 -11.61
CA PHE A 45 24.03 6.79 -10.30
C PHE A 45 22.94 5.71 -10.41
N CYS A 46 21.99 5.86 -11.34
CA CYS A 46 20.92 4.89 -11.57
C CYS A 46 21.47 3.54 -12.05
N LEU A 47 22.52 3.52 -12.89
CA LEU A 47 23.17 2.29 -13.33
C LEU A 47 23.82 1.54 -12.15
N CYS A 48 24.59 2.24 -11.32
CA CYS A 48 25.22 1.63 -10.13
C CYS A 48 24.16 1.07 -9.17
N MET A 49 23.14 1.87 -8.84
CA MET A 49 22.06 1.43 -7.96
C MET A 49 21.27 0.26 -8.56
N GLY A 50 21.00 0.28 -9.87
CA GLY A 50 20.33 -0.81 -10.57
C GLY A 50 21.09 -2.14 -10.50
N ILE A 51 22.42 -2.11 -10.69
CA ILE A 51 23.27 -3.30 -10.58
C ILE A 51 23.21 -3.85 -9.14
N ILE A 52 23.35 -2.99 -8.13
CA ILE A 52 23.29 -3.39 -6.71
C ILE A 52 21.94 -4.05 -6.39
N LEU A 53 20.82 -3.44 -6.82
CA LEU A 53 19.48 -3.97 -6.59
C LEU A 53 19.26 -5.32 -7.28
N ILE A 54 19.73 -5.49 -8.53
CA ILE A 54 19.61 -6.77 -9.26
C ILE A 54 20.43 -7.87 -8.57
N LEU A 55 21.64 -7.57 -8.11
CA LEU A 55 22.46 -8.53 -7.37
C LEU A 55 21.80 -8.93 -6.05
N SER A 56 21.23 -7.96 -5.33
CA SER A 56 20.48 -8.22 -4.10
C SER A 56 19.24 -9.08 -4.36
N ALA A 57 18.44 -8.76 -5.38
CA ALA A 57 17.24 -9.52 -5.73
C ALA A 57 17.55 -10.96 -6.16
N ARG A 58 18.64 -11.18 -6.91
CA ARG A 58 19.08 -12.53 -7.33
C ARG A 58 19.66 -13.37 -6.20
N SER A 59 20.13 -12.75 -5.12
CA SER A 59 20.67 -13.47 -3.96
C SER A 59 19.57 -14.14 -3.14
N THR A 60 18.32 -13.65 -3.21
CA THR A 60 17.19 -14.22 -2.48
C THR A 60 16.66 -15.45 -3.22
N GLN A 61 16.66 -16.60 -2.53
CA GLN A 61 16.05 -17.83 -3.05
C GLN A 61 14.57 -17.87 -2.71
N GLU A 62 13.72 -18.02 -3.72
CA GLU A 62 12.26 -18.17 -3.57
C GLU A 62 11.78 -19.50 -4.13
N ILE A 63 10.76 -20.08 -3.51
CA ILE A 63 10.07 -21.29 -3.99
C ILE A 63 8.57 -21.04 -3.89
N GLU A 64 7.88 -21.03 -5.04
CA GLU A 64 6.42 -20.91 -5.13
C GLU A 64 5.83 -22.27 -5.53
N ILE A 65 4.93 -22.81 -4.69
CA ILE A 65 4.23 -24.07 -4.95
C ILE A 65 2.75 -23.78 -5.12
N ASN A 66 2.23 -24.01 -6.33
CA ASN A 66 0.80 -23.91 -6.60
C ASN A 66 0.10 -25.21 -6.21
N TYR A 67 -0.61 -25.19 -5.08
CA TYR A 67 -1.33 -26.34 -4.54
C TYR A 67 -2.81 -26.39 -4.95
N THR A 68 -3.32 -25.44 -5.73
CA THR A 68 -4.75 -25.32 -6.04
C THR A 68 -5.31 -26.55 -6.74
N ARG A 69 -4.59 -27.10 -7.74
CA ARG A 69 -5.04 -28.29 -8.47
C ARG A 69 -4.71 -29.59 -7.76
N ILE A 70 -3.56 -29.64 -7.08
CA ILE A 70 -3.07 -30.84 -6.41
C ILE A 70 -3.99 -31.19 -5.23
N CYS A 71 -4.40 -30.18 -4.45
CA CYS A 71 -5.29 -30.35 -3.30
C CYS A 71 -6.77 -30.12 -3.64
N ALA A 72 -7.16 -30.22 -4.92
CA ALA A 72 -8.53 -29.92 -5.36
C ALA A 72 -9.58 -30.84 -4.73
N ASN A 73 -9.23 -32.08 -4.36
CA ASN A 73 -10.17 -33.01 -3.71
C ASN A 73 -10.58 -32.51 -2.32
N CYS A 74 -9.64 -31.93 -1.56
CA CYS A 74 -9.97 -31.33 -0.26
C CYS A 74 -10.83 -30.07 -0.44
N ALA A 75 -10.55 -29.25 -1.46
CA ALA A 75 -11.40 -28.10 -1.78
C ALA A 75 -12.85 -28.53 -2.08
N LYS A 76 -13.04 -29.56 -2.92
CA LYS A 76 -14.36 -30.14 -3.21
C LYS A 76 -15.04 -30.74 -1.98
N LEU A 77 -14.28 -31.32 -1.06
CA LEU A 77 -14.85 -31.85 0.19
C LEU A 77 -15.45 -30.72 1.05
N GLN A 78 -14.74 -29.58 1.12
CA GLN A 78 -15.11 -28.41 1.92
C GLN A 78 -16.25 -27.57 1.32
N GLU A 79 -16.57 -27.72 0.03
CA GLU A 79 -17.74 -27.07 -0.58
C GLU A 79 -19.06 -27.48 0.12
N ASN A 80 -19.11 -28.69 0.68
CA ASN A 80 -20.25 -29.17 1.45
C ASN A 80 -20.06 -28.83 2.93
N ALA A 81 -20.87 -27.90 3.46
CA ALA A 81 -20.80 -27.45 4.86
C ALA A 81 -20.92 -28.60 5.89
N SER A 82 -21.57 -29.70 5.53
CA SER A 82 -21.67 -30.91 6.38
C SER A 82 -20.34 -31.63 6.62
N ASN A 83 -19.31 -31.34 5.81
CA ASN A 83 -17.98 -31.94 5.93
C ASN A 83 -16.99 -31.04 6.68
N PHE A 84 -17.44 -29.96 7.32
CA PHE A 84 -16.55 -29.05 8.05
C PHE A 84 -15.70 -29.77 9.11
N ASP A 85 -16.28 -30.77 9.77
CA ASP A 85 -15.57 -31.57 10.79
C ASP A 85 -14.66 -32.66 10.19
N LYS A 86 -14.69 -32.88 8.87
CA LYS A 86 -13.87 -33.91 8.22
C LYS A 86 -12.50 -33.35 7.89
N GLU A 87 -11.49 -33.86 8.57
CA GLU A 87 -10.10 -33.54 8.29
C GLU A 87 -9.68 -34.04 6.89
N CYS A 88 -9.08 -33.15 6.08
CA CYS A 88 -8.51 -33.48 4.77
C CYS A 88 -7.08 -32.96 4.70
N THR A 89 -6.12 -33.88 4.64
CA THR A 89 -4.70 -33.56 4.56
C THR A 89 -4.22 -33.65 3.11
N CYS A 90 -3.43 -32.67 2.69
CA CYS A 90 -2.79 -32.65 1.37
C CYS A 90 -1.30 -32.41 1.57
N SER A 91 -0.46 -33.32 1.06
CA SER A 91 1.00 -33.22 1.18
C SER A 91 1.62 -33.10 -0.21
N ILE A 92 2.48 -32.11 -0.38
CA ILE A 92 3.16 -31.84 -1.65
C ILE A 92 4.67 -31.96 -1.42
N PRO A 93 5.35 -32.95 -2.02
CA PRO A 93 6.80 -33.02 -1.94
C PRO A 93 7.40 -31.88 -2.77
N PHE A 94 8.39 -31.21 -2.21
CA PHE A 94 9.19 -30.22 -2.92
C PHE A 94 10.66 -30.37 -2.58
N TYR A 95 11.52 -29.92 -3.49
CA TYR A 95 12.96 -30.03 -3.35
C TYR A 95 13.59 -28.64 -3.28
N LEU A 96 14.53 -28.47 -2.35
CA LEU A 96 15.34 -27.27 -2.23
C LEU A 96 16.57 -27.44 -3.13
N SER A 97 16.72 -26.58 -4.14
CA SER A 97 17.87 -26.65 -5.08
C SER A 97 19.20 -26.29 -4.40
N GLY A 98 19.17 -25.67 -3.23
CA GLY A 98 20.35 -25.28 -2.46
C GLY A 98 20.02 -24.93 -1.03
N LYS A 99 21.07 -24.66 -0.24
CA LYS A 99 20.92 -24.19 1.15
C LYS A 99 20.48 -22.73 1.14
N MET A 100 19.31 -22.46 1.72
CA MET A 100 18.86 -21.09 2.00
C MET A 100 19.72 -20.50 3.12
N MET A 101 20.38 -19.37 2.85
CA MET A 101 21.17 -18.63 3.83
C MET A 101 20.33 -17.51 4.45
N GLY A 102 20.33 -17.40 5.78
CA GLY A 102 19.59 -16.36 6.51
C GLY A 102 18.23 -16.82 7.02
N ASN A 103 17.36 -15.84 7.32
CA ASN A 103 16.02 -16.08 7.85
C ASN A 103 15.07 -16.53 6.74
N VAL A 104 14.28 -17.58 7.02
CA VAL A 104 13.30 -18.14 6.10
C VAL A 104 11.91 -17.65 6.48
N TYR A 105 11.14 -17.17 5.49
CA TYR A 105 9.77 -16.72 5.66
C TYR A 105 8.84 -17.56 4.78
N MET A 106 7.66 -17.89 5.29
CA MET A 106 6.62 -18.61 4.56
C MET A 106 5.42 -17.71 4.35
N TYR A 107 4.97 -17.61 3.10
CA TYR A 107 3.81 -16.80 2.71
C TYR A 107 2.80 -17.67 1.95
N TYR A 108 1.52 -17.35 2.09
CA TYR A 108 0.46 -17.90 1.25
C TYR A 108 0.04 -16.86 0.21
N LYS A 109 -0.26 -17.32 -1.01
CA LYS A 109 -0.64 -16.46 -2.13
C LYS A 109 -2.04 -16.84 -2.59
N LEU A 110 -2.94 -15.85 -2.61
CA LEU A 110 -4.31 -15.99 -3.07
C LEU A 110 -4.47 -15.28 -4.40
N TYR A 111 -5.07 -15.96 -5.39
CA TYR A 111 -5.41 -15.38 -6.68
C TYR A 111 -6.91 -15.13 -6.76
N GLY A 112 -7.31 -14.04 -7.41
CA GLY A 112 -8.73 -13.67 -7.57
C GLY A 112 -9.38 -13.10 -6.31
N PHE A 113 -8.61 -12.77 -5.26
CA PHE A 113 -9.11 -12.20 -4.01
C PHE A 113 -8.87 -10.69 -3.94
N TYR A 114 -9.93 -9.89 -4.06
CA TYR A 114 -9.86 -8.42 -4.15
C TYR A 114 -10.07 -7.74 -2.78
N GLN A 115 -9.05 -7.73 -1.94
CA GLN A 115 -9.11 -7.05 -0.63
C GLN A 115 -9.17 -5.51 -0.72
N ASN A 116 -8.80 -4.93 -1.87
CA ASN A 116 -8.78 -3.49 -2.08
C ASN A 116 -10.17 -2.87 -2.38
N LEU A 117 -11.24 -3.68 -2.38
CA LEU A 117 -12.59 -3.17 -2.57
C LEU A 117 -12.99 -2.26 -1.41
N TYR A 118 -13.46 -1.04 -1.71
CA TYR A 118 -13.83 -0.06 -0.68
C TYR A 118 -14.83 -0.60 0.35
N LEU A 119 -15.85 -1.35 -0.08
CA LEU A 119 -16.85 -1.94 0.81
C LEU A 119 -16.25 -3.02 1.71
N TYR A 120 -15.31 -3.81 1.19
CA TYR A 120 -14.56 -4.80 1.97
C TYR A 120 -13.75 -4.11 3.07
N ILE A 121 -13.00 -3.06 2.72
CA ILE A 121 -12.22 -2.25 3.67
C ILE A 121 -13.11 -1.60 4.73
N ARG A 122 -14.30 -1.13 4.34
CA ARG A 122 -15.27 -0.48 5.24
C ARG A 122 -15.94 -1.46 6.20
N SER A 123 -16.07 -2.74 5.84
CA SER A 123 -16.71 -3.79 6.65
C SER A 123 -15.82 -4.30 7.79
N ARG A 124 -15.22 -3.37 8.56
CA ARG A 124 -14.33 -3.66 9.70
C ARG A 124 -14.60 -2.68 10.84
N SER A 125 -14.67 -3.21 12.07
CA SER A 125 -14.79 -2.39 13.28
C SER A 125 -13.45 -2.34 14.05
N ASN A 126 -12.75 -1.22 13.97
CA ASN A 126 -11.48 -1.05 14.71
C ASN A 126 -11.68 -1.08 16.24
N ARG A 127 -12.84 -0.65 16.76
CA ARG A 127 -13.13 -0.73 18.20
C ARG A 127 -13.21 -2.19 18.66
N GLN A 128 -13.82 -3.04 17.85
CA GLN A 128 -13.93 -4.47 18.12
C GLN A 128 -12.56 -5.16 18.07
N LEU A 129 -11.74 -4.85 17.06
CA LEU A 129 -10.40 -5.45 16.93
C LEU A 129 -9.42 -5.02 18.02
N VAL A 130 -9.63 -3.85 18.64
CA VAL A 130 -8.86 -3.40 19.81
C VAL A 130 -9.43 -3.97 21.11
N GLY A 131 -10.52 -4.74 21.06
CA GLY A 131 -11.14 -5.35 22.24
C GLY A 131 -11.91 -4.36 23.12
N LYS A 132 -12.33 -3.21 22.59
CA LYS A 132 -13.19 -2.27 23.33
C LYS A 132 -14.63 -2.74 23.26
N ASP A 133 -15.35 -2.65 24.38
CA ASP A 133 -16.78 -2.93 24.44
C ASP A 133 -17.52 -2.09 23.38
N VAL A 134 -18.03 -2.80 22.37
CA VAL A 134 -18.88 -2.21 21.34
C VAL A 134 -20.30 -2.40 21.84
N LYS A 135 -20.99 -1.29 22.15
CA LYS A 135 -22.44 -1.35 22.35
C LYS A 135 -23.06 -1.86 21.04
N VAL A 136 -23.59 -3.07 21.06
CA VAL A 136 -24.36 -3.63 19.95
C VAL A 136 -25.61 -2.77 19.81
N ARG A 137 -25.56 -1.78 18.91
CA ARG A 137 -26.73 -1.00 18.56
C ARG A 137 -27.49 -1.83 17.52
N LEU A 138 -28.45 -2.61 17.99
CA LEU A 138 -29.43 -3.32 17.14
C LEU A 138 -30.30 -2.31 16.39
N ASN A 139 -29.74 -1.69 15.36
CA ASN A 139 -30.53 -1.04 14.32
C ASN A 139 -30.90 -2.12 13.29
N LEU A 140 -31.97 -2.86 13.60
CA LEU A 140 -32.55 -3.95 12.78
C LEU A 140 -32.91 -3.55 11.33
N ILE A 141 -32.82 -2.26 10.98
CA ILE A 141 -33.30 -1.70 9.71
C ILE A 141 -32.25 -1.84 8.57
N TRP A 142 -30.96 -2.00 8.90
CA TRP A 142 -29.90 -2.16 7.89
C TRP A 142 -29.39 -3.59 7.72
N TYR A 143 -29.73 -4.48 8.67
CA TYR A 143 -29.26 -5.86 8.64
C TYR A 143 -29.85 -6.64 7.45
N ASN A 144 -31.13 -6.44 7.11
CA ASN A 144 -31.76 -7.22 6.02
C ASN A 144 -31.18 -6.97 4.62
N THR A 145 -30.60 -5.80 4.35
CA THR A 145 -30.04 -5.48 3.01
C THR A 145 -28.55 -5.78 2.90
N LEU A 146 -27.81 -5.72 4.01
CA LEU A 146 -26.37 -5.96 4.04
C LEU A 146 -26.04 -7.46 4.22
N PHE A 147 -26.91 -8.22 4.89
CA PHE A 147 -26.71 -9.66 5.12
C PHE A 147 -26.80 -10.48 3.82
N LEU A 148 -27.58 -10.04 2.83
CA LEU A 148 -27.70 -10.75 1.56
C LEU A 148 -26.48 -10.60 0.63
N PHE A 149 -25.66 -9.55 0.79
CA PHE A 149 -24.47 -9.33 -0.04
C PHE A 149 -23.17 -9.85 0.59
N LEU A 150 -23.15 -10.10 1.91
CA LEU A 150 -21.95 -10.56 2.62
C LEU A 150 -21.84 -12.09 2.74
N ASN A 151 -22.92 -12.84 2.51
CA ASN A 151 -22.94 -14.31 2.60
C ASN A 151 -22.12 -15.06 1.51
N GLN A 152 -21.27 -14.37 0.75
CA GLN A 152 -20.36 -15.01 -0.22
C GLN A 152 -18.86 -14.86 0.14
N VAL A 153 -18.52 -14.19 1.25
CA VAL A 153 -17.12 -13.94 1.63
C VAL A 153 -16.94 -14.13 3.15
N ASP A 154 -17.25 -15.31 3.67
CA ASP A 154 -16.72 -15.72 4.98
C ASP A 154 -15.33 -16.31 4.77
N PHE A 155 -14.31 -15.51 5.07
CA PHE A 155 -12.92 -15.96 5.22
C PHE A 155 -12.58 -15.84 6.71
N SER A 156 -12.77 -16.94 7.44
CA SER A 156 -12.16 -17.14 8.75
C SER A 156 -10.68 -17.45 8.54
N VAL A 157 -9.80 -16.59 9.04
CA VAL A 157 -8.44 -16.96 9.44
C VAL A 157 -8.50 -17.43 10.88
#